data_AF-A0A7S2USQ6-F1
#
_entry.id   AF-A0A7S2USQ6-F1
#
_cell.length_a   1.000
_cell.length_b   1.000
_cell.length_c   1.000
_cell.angle_alpha   90.00
_cell.angle_beta   90.00
_cell.angle_gamma   90.00
#
_symmetry.space_group_name_H-M   'P 1'
#
loop_
_entity.id
_entity.type
_entity.pdbx_description
1 polymer ?
#
loop_
_entity_poly.entity_id
_entity_poly.type
_entity_poly.pdbx_seq_one_letter_code
_entity_poly.pdbx_strand_id
1 'polypeptide(L)'
;MGTDGTEYVVGNDSGAVNLVESTPSGSLQSEQNENGITHVQQLRLPRRPPWSPGISPQDLDKLERESFLEWRRAIAQQEEAMAAKGDLTRVTPFEKNLEVWRQLWRVVERAWVLVQIVDARNPLLYHSVDLEMYAGDMSPPRACIVLINKA
;
A
#
# COMPACT_ATOMS: atom_id res chain seq x y z
N MET A 1 -2.88 9.45 78.93
CA MET A 1 -1.99 8.29 79.12
C MET A 1 -1.81 7.65 77.77
N GLY A 2 -0.65 7.54 77.14
CA GLY A 2 0.72 7.91 77.46
C GLY A 2 1.46 7.90 76.13
N THR A 3 2.53 8.67 76.06
CA THR A 3 3.50 8.74 74.97
C THR A 3 4.24 7.42 74.81
N ASP A 4 4.65 7.06 73.59
CA ASP A 4 6.09 6.89 73.32
C ASP A 4 6.37 6.76 71.83
N GLY A 5 7.38 7.51 71.40
CA GLY A 5 8.01 7.38 70.10
C GLY A 5 9.08 6.30 70.13
N THR A 6 9.36 5.74 68.96
CA THR A 6 10.70 5.27 68.62
C THR A 6 10.89 5.38 67.12
N GLU A 7 12.08 5.81 66.77
CA GLU A 7 12.51 6.32 65.48
C GLU A 7 13.54 5.33 64.87
N TYR A 8 13.45 5.15 63.53
CA TYR A 8 14.36 4.59 62.50
C TYR A 8 15.19 3.31 62.73
N VAL A 9 15.17 2.38 61.76
CA VAL A 9 16.29 2.12 60.82
C VAL A 9 15.79 1.55 59.47
N VAL A 10 16.37 2.14 58.43
CA VAL A 10 16.35 1.92 56.98
C VAL A 10 16.39 0.46 56.51
N GLY A 11 15.40 0.08 55.70
CA GLY A 11 15.46 -1.05 54.77
C GLY A 11 15.40 -0.50 53.35
N ASN A 12 16.53 -0.57 52.65
CA ASN A 12 16.73 -0.11 51.29
C ASN A 12 16.02 -1.10 50.35
N ASP A 13 14.96 -0.71 49.67
CA ASP A 13 14.73 -1.25 48.32
C ASP A 13 13.95 -0.28 47.43
N SER A 14 14.42 -0.19 46.21
CA SER A 14 14.10 0.87 45.27
C SER A 14 12.66 0.75 44.78
N GLY A 15 11.76 1.53 45.36
CA GLY A 15 10.40 1.72 44.88
C GLY A 15 10.36 2.56 43.61
N ALA A 16 10.85 2.00 42.50
CA ALA A 16 10.45 2.46 41.17
C ALA A 16 9.06 1.90 40.88
N VAL A 17 8.04 2.74 41.02
CA VAL A 17 6.70 2.48 40.50
C VAL A 17 6.79 2.40 38.97
N ASN A 18 6.94 1.20 38.42
CA ASN A 18 6.73 0.96 37.01
C ASN A 18 5.23 1.04 36.72
N LEU A 19 4.79 2.16 36.14
CA LEU A 19 3.59 2.24 35.32
C LEU A 19 3.77 1.27 34.15
N VAL A 20 3.33 0.02 34.30
CA VAL A 20 3.12 -0.88 33.17
C VAL A 20 1.84 -0.40 32.49
N GLU A 21 1.99 0.48 31.51
CA GLU A 21 1.01 0.56 30.43
C GLU A 21 1.02 -0.80 29.73
N SER A 22 0.04 -1.63 30.05
CA SER A 22 -0.28 -2.83 29.29
C SER A 22 -0.82 -2.39 27.94
N THR A 23 0.06 -2.05 27.00
CA THR A 23 -0.28 -2.01 25.59
C THR A 23 -0.79 -3.41 25.24
N PRO A 24 -2.03 -3.60 24.77
CA PRO A 24 -2.36 -4.84 24.10
C PRO A 24 -1.63 -4.78 22.76
N SER A 25 -0.37 -5.20 22.74
CA SER A 25 0.23 -5.79 21.54
C SER A 25 -0.51 -7.08 21.28
N GLY A 26 -1.75 -6.95 20.81
CA GLY A 26 -2.47 -8.01 20.14
C GLY A 26 -1.74 -8.25 18.84
N SER A 27 -0.79 -9.17 18.85
CA SER A 27 -0.48 -9.93 17.67
C SER A 27 -1.81 -10.48 17.17
N LEU A 28 -2.27 -9.99 16.02
CA LEU A 28 -3.35 -10.62 15.28
C LEU A 28 -2.83 -12.02 14.92
N GLN A 29 -3.11 -12.98 15.81
CA GLN A 29 -3.01 -14.38 15.48
C GLN A 29 -4.06 -14.60 14.40
N SER A 30 -3.58 -14.63 13.17
CA SER A 30 -4.37 -14.94 11.99
C SER A 30 -4.96 -16.34 12.19
N GLU A 31 -6.27 -16.40 12.42
CA GLU A 31 -7.03 -17.64 12.32
C GLU A 31 -6.83 -18.21 10.91
N GLN A 32 -6.37 -19.46 10.85
CA GLN A 32 -6.26 -20.21 9.61
C GLN A 32 -7.68 -20.52 9.11
N ASN A 33 -8.17 -19.71 8.17
CA ASN A 33 -9.41 -20.02 7.47
C ASN A 33 -9.10 -20.97 6.30
N GLU A 34 -9.75 -22.12 6.33
CA GLU A 34 -9.61 -23.33 5.51
C GLU A 34 -10.14 -23.17 4.06
N ASN A 35 -10.45 -21.94 3.66
CA ASN A 35 -10.86 -21.61 2.31
C ASN A 35 -9.66 -21.01 1.61
N GLY A 36 -9.10 -21.69 0.60
CA GLY A 36 -7.90 -21.30 -0.15
C GLY A 36 -7.97 -19.94 -0.85
N ILE A 37 -8.09 -18.86 -0.08
CA ILE A 37 -7.90 -17.49 -0.50
C ILE A 37 -6.40 -17.34 -0.69
N THR A 38 -5.95 -17.53 -1.92
CA THR A 38 -4.67 -17.02 -2.36
C THR A 38 -4.64 -15.53 -2.01
N HIS A 39 -3.78 -15.12 -1.09
CA HIS A 39 -3.51 -13.72 -0.85
C HIS A 39 -3.04 -13.14 -2.20
N VAL A 40 -3.68 -12.06 -2.67
CA VAL A 40 -3.31 -11.41 -3.92
C VAL A 40 -2.74 -10.06 -3.55
N GLN A 41 -1.44 -9.89 -3.78
CA GLN A 41 -0.78 -8.63 -3.46
C GLN A 41 -1.03 -7.61 -4.57
N GLN A 42 -1.52 -6.43 -4.19
CA GLN A 42 -1.76 -5.35 -5.13
C GLN A 42 -0.45 -4.77 -5.65
N LEU A 43 -0.36 -4.65 -6.98
CA LEU A 43 0.78 -4.04 -7.65
C LEU A 43 0.68 -2.52 -7.63
N ARG A 44 1.85 -1.88 -7.51
CA ARG A 44 2.02 -0.46 -7.85
C ARG A 44 1.76 -0.30 -9.35
N LEU A 45 0.99 0.71 -9.75
CA LEU A 45 0.75 1.05 -11.16
C LEU A 45 1.98 1.77 -11.74
N PRO A 46 2.32 1.57 -13.03
CA PRO A 46 3.40 2.29 -13.66
C PRO A 46 3.05 3.79 -13.68
N ARG A 47 3.92 4.61 -13.11
CA ARG A 47 3.79 6.07 -13.16
C ARG A 47 4.31 6.59 -14.48
N ARG A 48 3.64 7.59 -15.06
CA ARG A 48 4.16 8.25 -16.26
C ARG A 48 5.48 8.95 -15.93
N PRO A 49 6.54 8.79 -16.73
CA PRO A 49 7.74 9.60 -16.56
C PRO A 49 7.42 11.09 -16.79
N PRO A 50 8.12 12.02 -16.10
CA PRO A 50 7.87 13.45 -16.27
C PRO A 50 8.03 13.90 -17.72
N TRP A 51 7.08 14.70 -18.19
CA TRP A 51 7.17 15.36 -19.48
C TRP A 51 7.74 16.78 -19.29
N SER A 52 8.68 17.17 -20.15
CA SER A 52 9.25 18.52 -20.18
C SER A 52 9.01 19.19 -21.54
N PRO A 53 8.79 20.52 -21.58
CA PRO A 53 8.71 21.25 -22.83
C PRO A 53 9.97 21.05 -23.68
N GLY A 54 9.80 20.73 -24.96
CA GLY A 54 10.90 20.54 -25.91
C GLY A 54 11.38 19.10 -26.09
N ILE A 55 10.85 18.13 -25.34
CA ILE A 55 11.12 16.71 -25.62
C ILE A 55 10.51 16.30 -26.97
N SER A 56 11.28 15.58 -27.79
CA SER A 56 10.74 15.06 -29.06
C SER A 56 9.75 13.92 -28.80
N PRO A 57 8.78 13.68 -29.71
CA PRO A 57 7.88 12.54 -29.60
C PRO A 57 8.61 11.20 -29.49
N GLN A 58 9.73 11.04 -30.20
CA GLN A 58 10.55 9.83 -30.18
C GLN A 58 11.27 9.62 -28.85
N ASP A 59 11.82 10.69 -28.28
CA ASP A 59 12.51 10.62 -26.98
C ASP A 59 11.51 10.34 -25.85
N LEU A 60 10.33 10.95 -25.90
CA LEU A 60 9.25 10.66 -24.96
C LEU A 60 8.80 9.20 -25.06
N ASP A 61 8.62 8.69 -26.28
CA ASP A 61 8.24 7.31 -26.53
C ASP A 61 9.30 6.32 -26.01
N LYS A 62 10.59 6.64 -26.16
CA LYS A 62 11.70 5.88 -25.58
C LYS A 62 11.65 5.90 -24.03
N LEU A 63 11.50 7.08 -23.43
CA LEU A 63 11.45 7.24 -21.97
C LEU A 63 10.26 6.50 -21.35
N GLU A 64 9.08 6.57 -21.98
CA GLU A 64 7.89 5.84 -21.54
C GLU A 64 8.09 4.32 -21.63
N ARG A 65 8.73 3.81 -22.70
CA ARG A 65 9.07 2.38 -22.80
C ARG A 65 10.08 1.94 -21.76
N GLU A 66 11.11 2.73 -21.50
CA GLU A 66 12.12 2.43 -20.47
C GLU A 66 11.49 2.40 -19.08
N SER A 67 10.67 3.39 -18.74
CA SER A 67 9.93 3.45 -17.48
C SER A 67 9.01 2.24 -17.30
N PHE A 68 8.28 1.85 -18.35
CA PHE A 68 7.41 0.67 -18.31
C PHE A 68 8.19 -0.64 -18.16
N LEU A 69 9.33 -0.76 -18.83
CA LEU A 69 10.21 -1.92 -18.70
C LEU A 69 10.77 -2.05 -17.27
N GLU A 70 11.18 -0.93 -16.68
CA GLU A 70 11.67 -0.92 -15.30
C GLU A 70 10.59 -1.32 -14.30
N TRP A 71 9.37 -0.80 -14.48
CA TRP A 71 8.22 -1.23 -13.69
C TRP A 71 7.97 -2.75 -13.77
N ARG A 72 8.07 -3.34 -14.98
CA ARG A 72 7.94 -4.80 -15.16
C ARG A 72 9.05 -5.57 -14.46
N ARG A 73 10.28 -5.05 -14.44
CA ARG A 73 11.40 -5.67 -13.70
C ARG A 73 11.14 -5.66 -12.20
N ALA A 74 10.64 -4.54 -11.67
CA ALA A 74 10.30 -4.43 -10.25
C ALA A 74 9.24 -5.48 -9.84
N ILE A 75 8.24 -5.73 -10.69
CA ILE A 75 7.24 -6.78 -10.45
C ILE A 75 7.90 -8.17 -10.40
N ALA A 76 8.75 -8.49 -11.38
CA ALA A 76 9.42 -9.79 -11.43
C ALA A 76 10.32 -10.02 -10.19
N GLN A 77 11.03 -8.98 -9.74
CA GLN A 77 11.82 -9.02 -8.51
C GLN A 77 10.94 -9.24 -7.28
N GLN A 78 9.78 -8.60 -7.21
CA GLN A 78 8.84 -8.77 -6.11
C GLN A 78 8.28 -10.20 -6.06
N GLU A 79 7.94 -10.77 -7.22
CA GLU A 79 7.47 -12.15 -7.37
C GLU A 79 8.54 -13.16 -6.95
N GLU A 80 9.79 -12.99 -7.41
CA GLU A 80 10.92 -13.83 -7.02
C GLU A 80 11.19 -13.76 -5.51
N ALA A 81 11.17 -12.55 -4.95
CA ALA A 81 11.36 -12.34 -3.52
C ALA A 81 10.25 -12.98 -2.66
N MET A 82 9.01 -13.00 -3.14
CA MET A 82 7.90 -13.69 -2.48
C MET A 82 8.04 -15.21 -2.56
N ALA A 83 8.35 -15.74 -3.75
CA ALA A 83 8.59 -17.16 -3.95
C ALA A 83 9.73 -17.67 -3.06
N ALA A 84 10.82 -16.90 -2.92
CA ALA A 84 11.93 -17.22 -2.03
C ALA A 84 11.54 -17.27 -0.54
N LYS A 85 10.50 -16.52 -0.12
CA LYS A 85 9.96 -16.52 1.24
C LYS A 85 8.96 -17.65 1.50
N GLY A 86 8.72 -18.52 0.51
CA GLY A 86 7.71 -19.58 0.59
C GLY A 86 6.27 -19.05 0.52
N ASP A 87 6.09 -17.79 0.13
CA ASP A 87 4.77 -17.20 -0.06
C ASP A 87 4.25 -17.59 -1.46
N LEU A 88 3.11 -18.29 -1.50
CA LEU A 88 2.44 -18.68 -2.74
C LEU A 88 1.49 -17.58 -3.27
N THR A 89 1.57 -16.37 -2.71
CA THR A 89 0.86 -15.19 -3.19
C THR A 89 1.19 -14.96 -4.67
N ARG A 90 0.18 -15.13 -5.52
CA ARG A 90 0.28 -14.78 -6.93
C ARG A 90 0.12 -13.29 -7.10
N VAL A 91 1.04 -12.70 -7.85
CA VAL A 91 0.91 -11.32 -8.32
C VAL A 91 -0.35 -11.20 -9.19
N THR A 92 -1.15 -10.14 -8.98
CA THR A 92 -2.31 -9.86 -9.83
C THR A 92 -1.89 -9.81 -11.30
N PRO A 93 -2.54 -10.56 -12.21
CA PRO A 93 -2.28 -10.42 -13.63
C PRO A 93 -2.41 -8.96 -14.06
N PHE A 94 -1.46 -8.49 -14.87
CA PHE A 94 -1.41 -7.11 -15.33
C PHE A 94 -1.32 -7.05 -16.86
N GLU A 95 -1.71 -5.91 -17.42
CA GLU A 95 -1.65 -5.67 -18.86
C GLU A 95 -0.21 -5.48 -19.33
N LYS A 96 0.20 -6.23 -20.36
CA LYS A 96 1.57 -6.21 -20.92
C LYS A 96 1.75 -5.15 -22.01
N ASN A 97 0.66 -4.66 -22.58
CA ASN A 97 0.66 -3.63 -23.60
C ASN A 97 0.78 -2.23 -22.99
N LEU A 98 1.86 -1.50 -23.35
CA LEU A 98 2.09 -0.13 -22.91
C LEU A 98 0.97 0.83 -23.34
N GLU A 99 0.29 0.59 -24.47
CA GLU A 99 -0.76 1.50 -24.95
C GLU A 99 -1.96 1.61 -23.99
N VAL A 100 -2.27 0.55 -23.25
CA VAL A 100 -3.32 0.58 -22.22
C VAL A 100 -2.89 1.46 -21.05
N TRP A 101 -1.64 1.36 -20.63
CA TRP A 101 -1.09 2.21 -19.57
C TRP A 101 -0.99 3.68 -19.99
N ARG A 102 -0.69 3.95 -21.26
CA ARG A 102 -0.76 5.31 -21.82
C ARG A 102 -2.18 5.89 -21.77
N GLN A 103 -3.22 5.08 -21.92
CA GLN A 103 -4.59 5.54 -21.74
C GLN A 103 -4.84 5.94 -20.28
N LEU A 104 -4.41 5.12 -19.32
CA LEU A 104 -4.50 5.48 -17.90
C LEU A 104 -3.78 6.79 -17.60
N TRP A 105 -2.54 6.97 -18.08
CA TRP A 105 -1.77 8.20 -17.86
C TRP A 105 -2.52 9.43 -18.39
N ARG A 106 -3.03 9.37 -19.62
CA ARG A 106 -3.81 10.46 -20.21
C ARG A 106 -5.07 10.78 -19.40
N VAL A 107 -5.73 9.76 -18.85
CA VAL A 107 -6.92 9.92 -18.01
C VAL A 107 -6.55 10.60 -16.70
N VAL A 108 -5.55 10.12 -15.97
CA VAL A 108 -5.11 10.68 -14.68
C VAL A 108 -4.67 12.14 -14.83
N GLU A 109 -3.98 12.47 -15.91
CA GLU A 109 -3.51 13.84 -16.17
C GLU A 109 -4.64 14.84 -16.44
N ARG A 110 -5.66 14.40 -17.18
CA ARG A 110 -6.72 15.29 -17.69
C ARG A 110 -7.97 15.29 -16.83
N ALA A 111 -8.24 14.23 -16.08
CA ALA A 111 -9.43 14.11 -15.25
C ALA A 111 -9.32 15.03 -14.03
N TRP A 112 -10.43 15.63 -13.60
CA TRP A 112 -10.49 16.35 -12.33
C TRP A 112 -10.89 15.41 -11.18
N VAL A 113 -11.77 14.45 -11.49
CA VAL A 113 -12.23 13.38 -10.60
C VAL A 113 -12.01 12.03 -11.30
N LEU A 114 -11.52 11.05 -10.55
CA LEU A 114 -11.43 9.65 -10.96
C LEU A 114 -12.48 8.83 -10.21
N VAL A 115 -13.10 7.89 -10.93
CA VAL A 115 -14.09 6.96 -10.35
C VAL A 115 -13.59 5.54 -10.56
N GLN A 116 -13.35 4.82 -9.47
CA GLN A 116 -13.01 3.40 -9.47
C GLN A 116 -14.29 2.59 -9.36
N ILE A 117 -14.67 1.90 -10.44
CA ILE A 117 -15.83 1.01 -10.42
C ILE A 117 -15.36 -0.35 -9.91
N VAL A 118 -15.84 -0.77 -8.75
CA VAL A 118 -15.48 -2.04 -8.09
C VAL A 118 -16.68 -3.00 -8.07
N ASP A 119 -16.43 -4.30 -8.17
CA ASP A 119 -17.49 -5.32 -8.13
C ASP A 119 -17.86 -5.66 -6.68
N ALA A 120 -19.16 -5.64 -6.35
CA ALA A 120 -19.68 -5.88 -5.01
C ALA A 120 -19.37 -7.28 -4.44
N ARG A 121 -19.05 -8.27 -5.29
CA ARG A 121 -18.75 -9.64 -4.85
C ARG A 121 -17.40 -9.75 -4.14
N ASN A 122 -16.44 -8.90 -4.51
CA ASN A 122 -15.15 -8.81 -3.84
C ASN A 122 -14.53 -7.42 -4.00
N PRO A 123 -15.11 -6.38 -3.35
CA PRO A 123 -14.73 -4.99 -3.59
C PRO A 123 -13.27 -4.70 -3.21
N LEU A 124 -12.73 -5.40 -2.21
CA LEU A 124 -11.34 -5.23 -1.77
C LEU A 124 -10.33 -5.71 -2.83
N LEU A 125 -10.66 -6.75 -3.60
CA LEU A 125 -9.81 -7.24 -4.68
C LEU A 125 -9.73 -6.24 -5.84
N TYR A 126 -10.84 -5.59 -6.18
CA TYR A 126 -10.95 -4.69 -7.32
C TYR A 126 -10.62 -3.23 -7.00
N HIS A 127 -10.58 -2.85 -5.73
CA HIS A 127 -10.23 -1.50 -5.30
C HIS A 127 -8.71 -1.27 -5.35
N SER A 128 -8.21 -0.32 -6.14
CA SER A 128 -6.78 0.01 -6.18
C SER A 128 -6.47 1.20 -5.27
N VAL A 129 -5.83 0.94 -4.13
CA VAL A 129 -5.30 2.01 -3.25
C VAL A 129 -4.19 2.78 -3.95
N ASP A 130 -3.41 2.11 -4.79
CA ASP A 130 -2.31 2.77 -5.51
C ASP A 130 -2.78 3.75 -6.59
N LEU A 131 -3.95 3.51 -7.19
CA LEU A 131 -4.56 4.48 -8.11
C LEU A 131 -5.01 5.74 -7.37
N GLU A 132 -5.54 5.60 -6.16
CA GLU A 132 -5.91 6.73 -5.30
C GLU A 132 -4.69 7.57 -4.92
N MET A 133 -3.59 6.92 -4.51
CA MET A 133 -2.33 7.60 -4.25
C MET A 133 -1.81 8.32 -5.50
N TYR A 134 -1.85 7.67 -6.68
CA TYR A 134 -1.43 8.29 -7.92
C TYR A 134 -2.25 9.55 -8.23
N ALA A 135 -3.56 9.48 -8.04
CA ALA A 135 -4.47 10.61 -8.23
C ALA A 135 -4.13 11.78 -7.28
N GLY A 136 -3.80 11.47 -6.02
CA GLY A 136 -3.39 12.43 -4.99
C GLY A 136 -2.04 13.09 -5.24
N ASP A 137 -1.10 12.38 -5.87
CA ASP A 137 0.24 12.89 -6.21
C ASP A 137 0.22 13.90 -7.38
N MET A 138 -0.90 14.01 -8.09
CA MET A 138 -1.05 14.97 -9.20
C MET A 138 -1.11 16.42 -8.70
N SER A 139 -0.75 17.35 -9.58
CA SER A 139 -0.90 18.79 -9.34
C SER A 139 -1.86 19.41 -10.37
N PRO A 140 -3.04 19.92 -9.97
CA PRO A 140 -3.67 19.74 -8.66
C PRO A 140 -4.01 18.26 -8.37
N PRO A 141 -4.23 17.86 -7.11
CA PRO A 141 -4.63 16.49 -6.78
C PRO A 141 -6.02 16.17 -7.34
N ARG A 142 -6.24 14.92 -7.74
CA ARG A 142 -7.51 14.46 -8.31
C ARG A 142 -8.31 13.72 -7.25
N ALA A 143 -9.56 14.12 -7.05
CA ALA A 143 -10.46 13.41 -6.15
C ALA A 143 -10.71 11.99 -6.71
N CYS A 144 -10.60 10.97 -5.87
CA CYS A 144 -10.84 9.58 -6.25
C CYS A 144 -12.06 9.05 -5.50
N ILE A 145 -13.06 8.55 -6.23
CA ILE A 145 -14.32 8.03 -5.68
C ILE A 145 -14.41 6.55 -6.03
N VAL A 146 -14.85 5.72 -5.09
CA VAL A 146 -15.12 4.30 -5.34
C VAL A 146 -16.62 4.13 -5.56
N LEU A 147 -17.00 3.54 -6.69
CA LEU A 147 -18.37 3.17 -7.04
C LEU A 147 -18.50 1.66 -7.01
N ILE A 148 -19.28 1.14 -6.07
CA ILE A 148 -19.57 -0.29 -5.99
C ILE A 148 -20.68 -0.62 -7.00
N ASN A 149 -20.39 -1.56 -7.90
CA ASN A 149 -21.27 -2.01 -8.96
C ASN A 149 -21.75 -3.44 -8.71
N LYS A 150 -22.89 -3.81 -9.31
CA LYS A 150 -23.53 -5.14 -9.18
C LYS A 150 -23.95 -5.51 -7.75
N ALA A 151 -24.32 -4.50 -6.96
CA ALA A 151 -24.93 -4.66 -5.63
C ALA A 151 -26.36 -5.19 -5.73
#